data_AF-A0A7V2JP43-F1
#
_entry.id   AF-A0A7V2JP43-F1
#
_cell.length_a   1.000
_cell.length_b   1.000
_cell.length_c   1.000
_cell.angle_alpha   90.00
_cell.angle_beta   90.00
_cell.angle_gamma   90.00
#
_symmetry.space_group_name_H-M   'P 1'
#
loop_
_entity.id
_entity.type
_entity.pdbx_description
1 polymer ?
#
loop_
_entity_poly.entity_id
_entity_poly.type
_entity_poly.pdbx_seq_one_letter_code
_entity_poly.pdbx_strand_id
1 'polypeptide(L)'
;MIKTSLPLLQLGRHKLLPVFQGGMGIGISAHRLSGTVAMEGAVGTIASIDLRVHHADLMQLSRRSKDYELIDECNLEALDREVRLAR
;
A
#
# COMPACT_ATOMS: atom_id res chain seq x y z
N MET A 1 -7.55 -0.47 -20.18
CA MET A 1 -6.88 -1.78 -20.01
C MET A 1 -5.64 -1.81 -20.89
N ILE A 2 -4.47 -1.86 -20.27
CA ILE A 2 -3.17 -1.84 -20.96
C ILE A 2 -3.02 -3.11 -21.80
N LYS A 3 -2.62 -2.98 -23.07
CA LYS A 3 -2.33 -4.12 -23.95
C LYS A 3 -0.89 -4.59 -23.72
N THR A 4 -0.68 -5.90 -23.67
CA THR A 4 0.66 -6.50 -23.51
C THR A 4 0.81 -7.72 -24.41
N SER A 5 2.02 -7.94 -24.92
CA SER A 5 2.42 -9.17 -25.62
C SER A 5 2.93 -10.24 -24.66
N LEU A 6 3.17 -9.88 -23.40
CA LEU A 6 3.60 -10.81 -22.37
C LEU A 6 2.43 -11.66 -21.88
N PRO A 7 2.68 -12.92 -21.47
CA PRO A 7 1.65 -13.74 -20.85
C PRO A 7 1.14 -13.05 -19.56
N LEU A 8 -0.17 -13.17 -19.32
CA LEU A 8 -0.77 -12.67 -18.08
C LEU A 8 -0.31 -13.51 -16.89
N LEU A 9 -0.12 -12.84 -15.76
CA LEU A 9 0.14 -13.48 -14.48
C LEU A 9 -1.17 -14.04 -13.90
N GLN A 10 -1.18 -15.33 -13.58
CA GLN A 10 -2.27 -15.95 -12.82
C GLN A 10 -1.93 -15.90 -11.32
N LEU A 11 -2.71 -15.15 -10.54
CA LEU A 11 -2.57 -15.05 -9.09
C LEU A 11 -3.90 -15.40 -8.41
N GLY A 12 -3.98 -16.62 -7.86
CA GLY A 12 -5.24 -17.17 -7.36
C GLY A 12 -6.31 -17.17 -8.46
N ARG A 13 -7.42 -16.47 -8.24
CA ARG A 13 -8.50 -16.30 -9.24
C ARG A 13 -8.29 -15.15 -10.23
N HIS A 14 -7.24 -14.34 -10.06
CA HIS A 14 -7.02 -13.12 -10.84
C HIS A 14 -6.07 -13.37 -12.02
N LYS A 15 -6.39 -12.79 -13.17
CA LYS A 15 -5.50 -12.67 -14.33
C LYS A 15 -5.05 -11.22 -14.43
N LEU A 16 -3.76 -10.97 -14.24
CA LEU A 16 -3.18 -9.64 -14.09
C LEU A 16 -2.07 -9.41 -15.12
N LEU A 17 -1.75 -8.14 -15.38
CA LEU A 17 -0.51 -7.76 -16.05
C LEU A 17 0.67 -8.26 -15.20
N PRO A 18 1.76 -8.75 -15.81
CA PRO A 18 2.96 -9.18 -15.08
C PRO A 18 3.79 -7.97 -14.63
N VAL A 19 3.13 -7.01 -13.96
CA VAL A 19 3.69 -5.74 -13.48
C VAL A 19 3.36 -5.60 -12.01
N PHE A 20 4.38 -5.32 -11.22
CA PHE A 20 4.27 -5.07 -9.79
C PHE A 20 4.77 -3.65 -9.52
N GLN A 21 3.95 -2.83 -8.89
CA GLN A 21 4.41 -1.56 -8.33
C GLN A 21 5.23 -1.88 -7.07
N GLY A 22 6.51 -1.47 -7.03
CA GLY A 22 7.38 -1.68 -5.88
C GLY A 22 6.98 -0.82 -4.68
N GLY A 23 7.07 -1.36 -3.46
CA GLY A 23 6.74 -0.63 -2.23
C GLY A 23 7.81 0.39 -1.84
N MET A 24 7.38 1.61 -1.49
CA MET A 24 8.25 2.73 -1.11
C MET A 24 7.82 3.28 0.26
N GLY A 25 8.64 3.07 1.29
CA GLY A 25 8.42 3.49 2.69
C GLY A 25 8.64 4.98 2.95
N ILE A 26 8.28 5.83 1.99
CA ILE A 26 8.38 7.29 2.05
C ILE A 26 7.00 7.96 1.98
N GLY A 27 5.93 7.21 2.26
CA GLY A 27 4.55 7.71 2.21
C GLY A 27 3.99 7.91 0.79
N ILE A 28 4.44 7.11 -0.18
CA ILE A 28 3.89 7.16 -1.57
C ILE A 28 3.09 5.90 -1.89
N SER A 29 3.56 4.73 -1.44
CA SER A 29 2.90 3.45 -1.66
C SER A 29 1.75 3.22 -0.69
N ALA A 30 0.68 4.00 -0.87
CA ALA A 30 -0.56 4.01 -0.10
C ALA A 30 -1.76 3.70 -1.02
N HIS A 31 -2.98 3.70 -0.47
CA HIS A 31 -4.22 3.26 -1.14
C HIS A 31 -4.42 3.87 -2.53
N ARG A 32 -4.06 5.14 -2.73
CA ARG A 32 -4.24 5.84 -4.01
C ARG A 32 -3.40 5.23 -5.12
N LEU A 33 -2.08 5.09 -4.91
CA LEU A 33 -1.18 4.53 -5.93
C LEU A 33 -1.49 3.05 -6.13
N SER A 34 -1.57 2.28 -5.03
CA SER A 34 -1.76 0.83 -5.10
C SER A 34 -3.13 0.48 -5.71
N GLY A 35 -4.19 1.19 -5.36
CA GLY A 35 -5.52 1.05 -5.96
C GLY A 35 -5.52 1.40 -7.45
N THR A 36 -4.90 2.51 -7.83
CA THR A 36 -4.78 2.90 -9.26
C THR A 36 -4.06 1.83 -10.09
N VAL A 37 -2.97 1.27 -9.56
CA VAL A 37 -2.24 0.17 -10.22
C VAL A 37 -3.12 -1.08 -10.36
N ALA A 38 -3.88 -1.42 -9.32
CA ALA A 38 -4.82 -2.53 -9.34
C ALA A 38 -5.97 -2.32 -10.35
N MET A 39 -6.51 -1.10 -10.45
CA MET A 39 -7.54 -0.73 -11.44
C MET A 39 -7.04 -0.89 -12.89
N GLU A 40 -5.76 -0.62 -13.15
CA GLU A 40 -5.14 -0.85 -14.46
C GLU A 40 -4.82 -2.33 -14.74
N GLY A 41 -5.12 -3.22 -13.80
CA GLY A 41 -4.97 -4.67 -13.93
C GLY A 41 -3.58 -5.20 -13.55
N ALA A 42 -2.74 -4.39 -12.91
CA ALA A 42 -1.43 -4.78 -12.38
C ALA A 42 -1.51 -5.03 -10.86
N VAL A 43 -0.38 -5.41 -10.23
CA VAL A 43 -0.31 -5.62 -8.77
C VAL A 43 0.17 -4.34 -8.07
N GLY A 44 -0.72 -3.71 -7.30
CA GLY A 44 -0.38 -2.62 -6.40
C GLY A 44 0.17 -3.11 -5.07
N THR A 45 1.14 -2.39 -4.49
CA THR A 45 1.77 -2.72 -3.20
C THR A 45 1.60 -1.54 -2.24
N ILE A 46 1.01 -1.80 -1.07
CA ILE A 46 0.97 -0.83 0.05
C ILE A 46 2.20 -1.08 0.93
N ALA A 47 3.01 -0.05 1.18
CA ALA A 47 4.17 -0.14 2.06
C ALA A 47 3.75 0.15 3.50
N SER A 48 3.96 -0.79 4.41
CA SER A 48 3.59 -0.63 5.83
C SER A 48 4.53 0.31 6.60
N ILE A 49 5.73 0.56 6.09
CA ILE A 49 6.74 1.39 6.75
C ILE A 49 6.29 2.85 6.79
N ASP A 50 6.24 3.40 8.00
CA ASP A 50 5.90 4.80 8.27
C ASP A 50 4.52 5.23 7.77
N LEU A 51 3.63 4.30 7.45
CA LEU A 51 2.34 4.57 6.82
C LEU A 51 1.42 5.45 7.68
N ARG A 52 1.63 5.47 9.00
CA ARG A 52 0.93 6.35 9.94
C ARG A 52 1.01 7.84 9.55
N VAL A 53 2.01 8.28 8.77
CA VAL A 53 2.14 9.68 8.29
C VAL A 53 0.93 10.18 7.52
N HIS A 54 0.13 9.29 6.93
CA HIS A 54 -1.10 9.64 6.22
C HIS A 54 -2.30 9.88 7.14
N HIS A 55 -2.18 9.54 8.42
CA HIS A 55 -3.28 9.60 9.38
C HIS A 55 -2.91 10.56 10.52
N ALA A 56 -3.58 11.72 10.53
CA ALA A 56 -3.26 12.80 11.45
C ALA A 56 -3.37 12.39 12.93
N ASP A 57 -4.35 11.55 13.27
CA ASP A 57 -4.56 10.98 14.59
C ASP A 57 -3.38 10.08 15.02
N LEU A 58 -2.95 9.16 14.15
CA LEU A 58 -1.84 8.24 14.43
C LEU A 58 -0.49 8.99 14.52
N MET A 59 -0.31 10.03 13.69
CA MET A 59 0.85 10.91 13.82
C MET A 59 0.84 11.70 15.11
N GLN A 60 -0.29 12.24 15.54
CA GLN A 60 -0.37 12.96 16.82
C GLN A 60 0.06 12.07 17.99
N LEU A 61 -0.31 10.79 17.95
CA LEU A 61 0.07 9.81 18.97
C LEU A 61 1.58 9.48 18.99
N SER A 62 2.22 9.43 17.82
CA SER A 62 3.56 8.81 17.67
C SER A 62 4.69 9.75 17.22
N ARG A 63 4.41 10.99 16.79
CA ARG A 63 5.34 11.88 16.03
C ARG A 63 6.73 12.07 16.64
N ARG A 64 6.86 12.05 17.97
CA ARG A 64 8.13 12.23 18.69
C ARG A 64 8.45 11.05 19.60
N SER A 65 7.70 9.96 19.47
CA SER A 65 7.96 8.75 20.23
C SER A 65 9.28 8.12 19.78
N LYS A 66 10.02 7.57 20.73
CA LYS A 66 11.14 6.64 20.46
C LYS A 66 10.73 5.19 20.76
N ASP A 67 9.48 4.98 21.16
CA ASP A 67 8.90 3.69 21.37
C ASP A 67 8.57 3.06 20.01
N TYR A 68 9.35 2.05 19.64
CA TYR A 68 9.19 1.34 18.38
C TYR A 68 7.91 0.51 18.34
N GLU A 69 7.46 -0.04 19.48
CA GLU A 69 6.23 -0.83 19.54
C GLU A 69 5.02 0.06 19.25
N LEU A 70 4.94 1.23 19.90
CA LEU A 70 3.89 2.21 19.62
C LEU A 70 3.88 2.65 18.14
N ILE A 71 5.05 2.86 17.55
CA ILE A 71 5.18 3.26 16.15
C ILE A 71 4.67 2.16 15.23
N ASP A 72 5.02 0.90 15.51
CA ASP A 72 4.60 -0.26 14.73
C ASP A 72 3.10 -0.51 14.86
N GLU A 73 2.52 -0.38 16.05
CA GLU A 73 1.07 -0.44 16.26
C GLU A 73 0.34 0.64 15.43
N CYS A 74 0.85 1.87 15.43
CA CYS A 74 0.29 2.93 14.59
C CYS A 74 0.41 2.61 13.09
N ASN A 75 1.52 2.01 12.65
CA ASN A 75 1.70 1.63 11.24
C ASN A 75 0.77 0.46 10.84
N LEU A 76 0.51 -0.50 11.74
CA LEU A 76 -0.42 -1.60 11.49
C LEU A 76 -1.87 -1.11 11.38
N GLU A 77 -2.29 -0.21 12.28
CA GLU A 77 -3.60 0.44 12.20
C GLU A 77 -3.74 1.25 10.89
N ALA A 78 -2.69 1.99 10.52
CA ALA A 78 -2.65 2.68 9.23
C ALA A 78 -2.79 1.71 8.04
N LEU A 79 -2.08 0.58 8.07
CA LEU A 79 -2.11 -0.42 7.01
C LEU A 79 -3.52 -0.98 6.82
N ASP A 80 -4.21 -1.31 7.91
CA ASP A 80 -5.57 -1.82 7.89
C ASP A 80 -6.55 -0.78 7.28
N ARG A 81 -6.42 0.51 7.62
CA ARG A 81 -7.20 1.59 6.98
C ARG A 81 -6.91 1.70 5.49
N GLU A 82 -5.64 1.70 5.11
CA GLU A 82 -5.18 1.87 3.73
C GLU A 82 -5.60 0.70 2.82
N VAL A 83 -5.56 -0.54 3.33
CA VAL A 83 -6.06 -1.72 2.61
C VAL A 83 -7.55 -1.61 2.32
N ARG A 84 -8.36 -1.11 3.26
CA ARG A 84 -9.81 -0.90 3.04
C ARG A 84 -10.12 0.23 2.05
N LEU A 85 -9.26 1.23 1.99
CA LEU A 85 -9.39 2.39 1.09
C LEU A 85 -8.90 2.09 -0.32
N ALA A 86 -8.03 1.09 -0.50
CA ALA A 86 -7.52 0.68 -1.81
C ALA A 86 -8.67 0.13 -2.67
N ARG A 87 -9.03 0.88 -3.71
CA ARG A 87 -10.10 0.56 -4.67
C ARG A 87 -9.57 0.69 -6.08
#